data_AF-A0A3D1UYB6-F1
#
_entry.id   AF-A0A3D1UYB6-F1
#
_cell.length_a   1.000
_cell.length_b   1.000
_cell.length_c   1.000
_cell.angle_alpha   90.00
_cell.angle_beta   90.00
_cell.angle_gamma   90.00
#
_symmetry.space_group_name_H-M   'P 1'
#
loop_
_entity.id
_entity.type
_entity.pdbx_description
1 polymer ?
#
loop_
_entity_poly.entity_id
_entity_poly.type
_entity_poly.pdbx_seq_one_letter_code
_entity_poly.pdbx_strand_id
1 'polypeptide(L)'
;MMKHWFVFFMIGFAAVSYAGQVTGSHREAEMDFIVIGDIHYFSKHSRTQERMRALCGDLKNKGITPDLICQLGDVIENQSGSSPVSGEEGARQWREALKDIKTVFPDTPVLICTGNHDWYGNHSWFGGKENLQRYLIPFLEKELDSSLNGQLFYSFRFRDSLFLFTNHVGMDSGMDLEQRKWLTKNLMAADANPAVRHVWAFGHCGLWNVNYFRFNENAELLPLFAESRKLKAYFTGHVHQNNISVRKEPGKHPVLQAVAAGFSPDNEGIPQKERFLTLNPPPSFRGYTAFPESCPSYCRVTVNNGKIRIRYEKIGGETIAEIIYEDPGRIQDAGKTEQSVSHTLPSEAKGLKLHLYPYFPERFLKQKETPEVIFNGYSAGKVPRNSATWHVNHFRYTLELPPDLLKKVNTIEFTNPNRESFLIRDCQLEAIDRQGVSHFSELYPMVISAGDHRNIYMNFGLIHPEYGILHSSLEYNAPDEIIRDFPLEAPIKIQLKYQ
;
A
#
# COMPACT_ATOMS: atom_id res chain seq x y z
N MET A 1 18.97 -64.32 12.61
CA MET A 1 20.12 -63.41 12.55
C MET A 1 19.91 -62.41 11.43
N MET A 2 19.87 -61.12 11.81
CA MET A 2 20.07 -59.87 11.06
C MET A 2 19.49 -59.69 9.64
N LYS A 3 18.38 -58.96 9.59
CA LYS A 3 17.98 -58.06 8.48
C LYS A 3 18.91 -56.85 8.48
N HIS A 4 19.46 -56.47 7.32
CA HIS A 4 20.14 -55.18 7.14
C HIS A 4 19.20 -54.23 6.38
N TRP A 5 18.77 -53.18 7.08
CA TRP A 5 18.14 -51.99 6.53
C TRP A 5 19.23 -50.96 6.24
N PHE A 6 19.29 -50.45 5.01
CA PHE A 6 20.05 -49.24 4.71
C PHE A 6 19.22 -48.03 5.16
N VAL A 7 19.70 -47.32 6.17
CA VAL A 7 19.19 -46.02 6.60
C VAL A 7 19.99 -44.95 5.86
N PHE A 8 19.34 -44.24 4.93
CA PHE A 8 19.85 -42.95 4.45
C PHE A 8 19.51 -41.87 5.48
N PHE A 9 20.54 -41.31 6.10
CA PHE A 9 20.42 -40.06 6.85
C PHE A 9 20.26 -38.91 5.86
N MET A 10 19.03 -38.44 5.65
CA MET A 10 18.79 -37.08 5.17
C MET A 10 18.50 -36.20 6.38
N ILE A 11 19.51 -35.46 6.83
CA ILE A 11 19.33 -34.28 7.67
C ILE A 11 18.84 -33.16 6.75
N GLY A 12 17.54 -33.18 6.46
CA GLY A 12 16.83 -32.06 5.87
C GLY A 12 16.17 -31.27 6.99
N PHE A 13 16.62 -30.04 7.22
CA PHE A 13 15.93 -29.08 8.07
C PHE A 13 14.51 -28.83 7.54
N ALA A 14 13.54 -29.54 8.09
CA ALA A 14 12.12 -29.26 7.89
C ALA A 14 11.74 -28.04 8.74
N ALA A 15 11.86 -26.84 8.17
CA ALA A 15 11.19 -25.65 8.68
C ALA A 15 9.81 -25.54 8.03
N VAL A 16 8.81 -25.76 8.89
CA VAL A 16 7.38 -25.95 8.66
C VAL A 16 6.76 -24.87 7.76
N SER A 17 6.00 -25.28 6.74
CA SER A 17 5.02 -24.40 6.09
C SER A 17 3.72 -24.43 6.88
N TYR A 18 3.38 -23.34 7.56
CA TYR A 18 2.10 -23.22 8.25
C TYR A 18 1.02 -22.85 7.24
N ALA A 19 0.34 -23.87 6.72
CA ALA A 19 -0.89 -23.72 5.96
C ALA A 19 -2.01 -24.29 6.83
N GLY A 20 -2.66 -23.43 7.62
CA GLY A 20 -3.94 -23.80 8.24
C GLY A 20 -4.99 -24.09 7.16
N GLN A 21 -5.98 -24.92 7.49
CA GLN A 21 -7.10 -25.24 6.61
C GLN A 21 -8.41 -24.93 7.35
N VAL A 22 -9.13 -23.90 6.93
CA VAL A 22 -10.47 -23.60 7.48
C VAL A 22 -11.47 -24.54 6.79
N THR A 23 -12.20 -25.34 7.57
CA THR A 23 -13.18 -26.30 7.04
C THR A 23 -14.50 -25.59 6.74
N GLY A 24 -14.95 -25.66 5.49
CA GLY A 24 -16.20 -25.06 5.00
C GLY A 24 -16.69 -25.77 3.73
N SER A 25 -18.01 -25.79 3.54
CA SER A 25 -18.73 -26.65 2.57
C SER A 25 -18.32 -26.54 1.09
N HIS A 26 -18.60 -27.63 0.34
CA HIS A 26 -18.19 -28.02 -1.03
C HIS A 26 -18.53 -27.08 -2.22
N ARG A 27 -18.70 -25.77 -2.04
CA ARG A 27 -18.69 -24.85 -3.19
C ARG A 27 -17.27 -24.37 -3.45
N GLU A 28 -16.45 -25.22 -4.07
CA GLU A 28 -15.00 -24.99 -4.22
C GLU A 28 -14.62 -23.67 -4.94
N ALA A 29 -15.52 -23.06 -5.72
CA ALA A 29 -15.26 -21.87 -6.55
C ALA A 29 -16.05 -20.60 -6.16
N GLU A 30 -16.90 -20.66 -5.13
CA GLU A 30 -17.62 -19.49 -4.62
C GLU A 30 -17.03 -19.06 -3.28
N MET A 31 -16.95 -17.76 -3.03
CA MET A 31 -16.48 -17.21 -1.76
C MET A 31 -17.09 -15.84 -1.50
N ASP A 32 -17.43 -15.56 -0.25
CA ASP A 32 -17.98 -14.28 0.21
C ASP A 32 -17.33 -13.90 1.54
N PHE A 33 -16.46 -12.90 1.53
CA PHE A 33 -15.80 -12.45 2.76
C PHE A 33 -15.91 -10.94 2.93
N ILE A 34 -15.86 -10.51 4.19
CA ILE A 34 -15.91 -9.10 4.57
C ILE A 34 -14.52 -8.65 4.97
N VAL A 35 -14.19 -7.41 4.62
CA VAL A 35 -12.97 -6.73 5.00
C VAL A 35 -13.34 -5.45 5.75
N ILE A 36 -12.76 -5.28 6.93
CA ILE A 36 -12.92 -4.10 7.81
C ILE A 36 -11.55 -3.64 8.29
N GLY A 37 -11.40 -2.35 8.57
CA GLY A 37 -10.16 -1.76 9.10
C GLY A 37 -10.44 -0.78 10.23
N ASP A 38 -9.39 -0.41 10.97
CA ASP A 38 -9.36 0.82 11.78
C ASP A 38 -10.58 0.94 12.70
N ILE A 39 -10.77 -0.11 13.51
CA ILE A 39 -11.93 -0.23 14.40
C ILE A 39 -11.74 0.59 15.67
N HIS A 40 -10.51 0.68 16.19
CA HIS A 40 -10.15 1.48 17.37
C HIS A 40 -11.14 1.36 18.54
N TYR A 41 -11.35 0.15 19.08
CA TYR A 41 -12.42 -0.15 20.04
C TYR A 41 -12.59 0.81 21.25
N PHE A 42 -11.54 1.55 21.61
CA PHE A 42 -11.50 2.42 22.79
C PHE A 42 -11.08 3.86 22.50
N SER A 43 -11.06 4.29 21.23
CA SER A 43 -10.78 5.70 20.96
C SER A 43 -11.93 6.57 21.45
N LYS A 44 -11.59 7.77 21.94
CA LYS A 44 -12.56 8.74 22.50
C LYS A 44 -13.65 9.16 21.51
N HIS A 45 -13.43 8.90 20.22
CA HIS A 45 -14.35 9.23 19.13
C HIS A 45 -15.06 8.00 18.55
N SER A 46 -14.75 6.79 19.05
CA SER A 46 -15.29 5.55 18.54
C SER A 46 -16.55 5.10 19.28
N ARG A 47 -17.60 4.76 18.52
CA ARG A 47 -18.73 3.97 18.99
C ARG A 47 -18.61 2.54 18.48
N THR A 48 -17.42 1.94 18.60
CA THR A 48 -17.06 0.74 17.83
C THR A 48 -17.92 -0.47 18.13
N GLN A 49 -18.24 -0.72 19.40
CA GLN A 49 -19.17 -1.79 19.77
C GLN A 49 -20.55 -1.63 19.11
N GLU A 50 -21.07 -0.39 19.05
CA GLU A 50 -22.33 -0.10 18.35
C GLU A 50 -22.19 -0.36 16.84
N ARG A 51 -21.06 0.06 16.24
CA ARG A 51 -20.78 -0.12 14.81
C ARG A 51 -20.59 -1.60 14.42
N MET A 52 -19.96 -2.41 15.26
CA MET A 52 -19.84 -3.86 15.04
C MET A 52 -21.21 -4.53 15.05
N ARG A 53 -22.08 -4.16 16.00
CA ARG A 53 -23.47 -4.65 16.05
C ARG A 53 -24.28 -4.14 14.86
N ALA A 54 -24.08 -2.89 14.44
CA ALA A 54 -24.71 -2.32 13.25
C ALA A 54 -24.28 -3.04 11.96
N LEU A 55 -22.99 -3.38 11.82
CA LEU A 55 -22.48 -4.21 10.73
C LEU A 55 -23.17 -5.58 10.72
N CYS A 56 -23.18 -6.28 11.86
CA CYS A 56 -23.85 -7.59 11.97
C CYS A 56 -25.35 -7.50 11.63
N GLY A 57 -26.03 -6.44 12.09
CA GLY A 57 -27.41 -6.15 11.72
C GLY A 57 -27.60 -5.89 10.22
N ASP A 58 -26.73 -5.10 9.59
CA ASP A 58 -26.77 -4.82 8.16
C ASP A 58 -26.56 -6.08 7.32
N LEU A 59 -25.59 -6.91 7.67
CA LEU A 59 -25.35 -8.20 7.01
C LEU A 59 -26.58 -9.10 7.08
N LYS A 60 -27.21 -9.21 8.26
CA LYS A 60 -28.46 -9.98 8.44
C LYS A 60 -29.61 -9.41 7.59
N ASN A 61 -29.80 -8.10 7.61
CA ASN A 61 -30.86 -7.44 6.83
C ASN A 61 -30.68 -7.63 5.32
N LYS A 62 -29.43 -7.66 4.85
CA LYS A 62 -29.07 -7.93 3.45
C LYS A 62 -29.03 -9.43 3.11
N GLY A 63 -29.33 -10.32 4.05
CA GLY A 63 -29.27 -11.77 3.86
C GLY A 63 -27.86 -12.31 3.59
N ILE A 64 -26.83 -11.62 4.10
CA ILE A 64 -25.42 -11.96 3.89
C ILE A 64 -24.93 -12.76 5.08
N THR A 65 -24.34 -13.93 4.80
CA THR A 65 -23.59 -14.73 5.78
C THR A 65 -22.18 -14.93 5.23
N PRO A 66 -21.20 -14.13 5.66
CA PRO A 66 -19.87 -14.23 5.12
C PRO A 66 -19.15 -15.48 5.62
N ASP A 67 -18.29 -16.03 4.77
CA ASP A 67 -17.43 -17.16 5.09
C ASP A 67 -16.39 -16.79 6.15
N LEU A 68 -15.89 -15.56 6.11
CA LEU A 68 -14.90 -15.01 7.05
C LEU A 68 -14.92 -13.48 7.04
N ILE A 69 -14.35 -12.89 8.09
CA ILE A 69 -14.11 -11.45 8.21
C ILE A 69 -12.60 -11.23 8.36
N CYS A 70 -12.01 -10.41 7.48
CA CYS A 70 -10.64 -9.95 7.57
C CYS A 70 -10.59 -8.54 8.17
N GLN A 71 -9.78 -8.37 9.20
CA GLN A 71 -9.59 -7.12 9.92
C GLN A 71 -8.17 -6.60 9.67
N LEU A 72 -8.07 -5.32 9.30
CA LEU A 72 -6.87 -4.72 8.72
C LEU A 72 -5.96 -3.99 9.72
N GLY A 73 -5.91 -4.41 10.98
CA GLY A 73 -5.13 -3.75 12.04
C GLY A 73 -5.83 -2.53 12.65
N ASP A 74 -5.23 -2.01 13.70
CA ASP A 74 -5.80 -0.97 14.57
C ASP A 74 -7.13 -1.43 15.18
N VAL A 75 -7.07 -2.60 15.82
CA VAL A 75 -8.20 -3.18 16.55
C VAL A 75 -8.47 -2.36 17.80
N ILE A 76 -7.41 -2.02 18.52
CA ILE A 76 -7.48 -1.29 19.78
C ILE A 76 -6.81 0.08 19.67
N GLU A 77 -7.03 0.92 20.68
CA GLU A 77 -6.48 2.27 20.75
C GLU A 77 -5.42 2.35 21.88
N ASN A 78 -4.23 1.82 21.63
CA ASN A 78 -3.12 1.94 22.59
C ASN A 78 -2.41 3.31 22.54
N GLN A 79 -3.01 4.31 21.91
CA GLN A 79 -2.56 5.69 21.97
C GLN A 79 -3.63 6.57 22.62
N SER A 80 -3.26 7.28 23.69
CA SER A 80 -4.14 8.28 24.32
C SER A 80 -3.50 9.65 24.18
N GLY A 81 -3.93 10.41 23.16
CA GLY A 81 -3.31 11.69 22.83
C GLY A 81 -1.94 11.51 22.18
N SER A 82 -0.91 12.21 22.66
CA SER A 82 0.43 12.19 22.07
C SER A 82 1.30 11.00 22.52
N SER A 83 0.80 10.12 23.38
CA SER A 83 1.63 9.09 24.02
C SER A 83 0.94 7.71 24.09
N PRO A 84 1.71 6.62 23.98
CA PRO A 84 1.21 5.26 24.20
C PRO A 84 0.68 5.03 25.63
N VAL A 85 -0.33 4.16 25.77
CA VAL A 85 -0.92 3.77 27.05
C VAL A 85 -0.04 2.78 27.84
N SER A 86 -0.40 2.49 29.10
CA SER A 86 0.27 1.46 29.90
C SER A 86 0.03 0.05 29.34
N GLY A 87 0.89 -0.90 29.67
CA GLY A 87 0.71 -2.30 29.26
C GLY A 87 -0.59 -2.93 29.77
N GLU A 88 -1.01 -2.57 30.99
CA GLU A 88 -2.24 -3.04 31.63
C GLU A 88 -3.50 -2.56 30.91
N GLU A 89 -3.51 -1.30 30.50
CA GLU A 89 -4.63 -0.74 29.74
C GLU A 89 -4.73 -1.39 28.37
N GLY A 90 -3.62 -1.56 27.66
CA GLY A 90 -3.62 -2.28 26.38
C GLY A 90 -4.06 -3.75 26.52
N ALA A 91 -3.71 -4.41 27.63
CA ALA A 91 -4.17 -5.75 27.93
C ALA A 91 -5.69 -5.81 28.17
N ARG A 92 -6.26 -4.80 28.83
CA ARG A 92 -7.71 -4.66 29.02
C ARG A 92 -8.42 -4.49 27.68
N GLN A 93 -7.91 -3.58 26.84
CA GLN A 93 -8.49 -3.31 25.53
C GLN A 93 -8.53 -4.55 24.64
N TRP A 94 -7.41 -5.30 24.55
CA TRP A 94 -7.37 -6.55 23.78
C TRP A 94 -8.42 -7.57 24.25
N ARG A 95 -8.51 -7.84 25.55
CA ARG A 95 -9.47 -8.82 26.09
C ARG A 95 -10.92 -8.44 25.77
N GLU A 96 -11.26 -7.16 25.92
CA GLU A 96 -12.62 -6.69 25.69
C GLU A 96 -12.97 -6.64 24.20
N ALA A 97 -12.05 -6.18 23.35
CA ALA A 97 -12.24 -6.14 21.89
C ALA A 97 -12.47 -7.56 21.34
N LEU A 98 -11.58 -8.51 21.64
CA LEU A 98 -11.70 -9.89 21.14
C LEU A 98 -12.97 -10.58 21.66
N LYS A 99 -13.38 -10.30 22.91
CA LYS A 99 -14.64 -10.80 23.47
C LYS A 99 -15.85 -10.24 22.73
N ASP A 100 -15.89 -8.92 22.47
CA ASP A 100 -17.01 -8.31 21.75
C ASP A 100 -17.07 -8.81 20.30
N ILE A 101 -15.93 -8.92 19.60
CA ILE A 101 -15.84 -9.50 18.26
C ILE A 101 -16.55 -10.87 18.19
N LYS A 102 -16.23 -11.80 19.11
CA LYS A 102 -16.89 -13.12 19.12
C LYS A 102 -18.30 -13.12 19.68
N THR A 103 -18.68 -12.08 20.43
CA THR A 103 -20.09 -11.91 20.82
C THR A 103 -20.94 -11.49 19.63
N VAL A 104 -20.40 -10.60 18.77
CA VAL A 104 -21.08 -10.10 17.58
C VAL A 104 -21.07 -11.13 16.44
N PHE A 105 -19.96 -11.83 16.28
CA PHE A 105 -19.73 -12.85 15.25
C PHE A 105 -19.29 -14.18 15.90
N PRO A 106 -20.23 -14.92 16.52
CA PRO A 106 -19.89 -16.17 17.22
C PRO A 106 -19.37 -17.24 16.28
N ASP A 107 -20.04 -17.42 15.14
CA ASP A 107 -19.81 -18.55 14.22
C ASP A 107 -18.97 -18.18 13.00
N THR A 108 -18.68 -16.89 12.79
CA THR A 108 -17.86 -16.42 11.66
C THR A 108 -16.41 -16.26 12.10
N PRO A 109 -15.45 -16.85 11.37
CA PRO A 109 -14.03 -16.61 11.61
C PRO A 109 -13.66 -15.14 11.44
N VAL A 110 -12.94 -14.57 12.40
CA VAL A 110 -12.41 -13.19 12.31
C VAL A 110 -10.90 -13.22 12.37
N LEU A 111 -10.26 -12.82 11.27
CA LEU A 111 -8.82 -12.90 11.06
C LEU A 111 -8.23 -11.50 11.00
N ILE A 112 -7.16 -11.26 11.74
CA ILE A 112 -6.64 -9.92 12.06
C ILE A 112 -5.18 -9.84 11.60
N CYS A 113 -4.81 -8.78 10.86
CA CYS A 113 -3.42 -8.32 10.81
C CYS A 113 -3.20 -7.23 11.86
N THR A 114 -1.95 -6.98 12.22
CA THR A 114 -1.57 -5.95 13.19
C THR A 114 -1.41 -4.59 12.53
N GLY A 115 -1.90 -3.54 13.19
CA GLY A 115 -1.69 -2.14 12.84
C GLY A 115 -0.77 -1.39 13.80
N ASN A 116 -0.50 -0.11 13.52
CA ASN A 116 0.44 0.64 14.35
C ASN A 116 -0.11 0.87 15.77
N HIS A 117 -1.41 1.09 15.94
CA HIS A 117 -2.03 1.23 17.26
C HIS A 117 -2.03 -0.08 18.05
N ASP A 118 -1.92 -1.23 17.39
CA ASP A 118 -1.81 -2.54 18.03
C ASP A 118 -0.40 -2.77 18.63
N TRP A 119 0.62 -2.17 18.02
CA TRP A 119 2.02 -2.21 18.45
C TRP A 119 2.37 -1.22 19.56
N TYR A 120 1.59 -0.14 19.69
CA TYR A 120 1.77 0.84 20.74
C TYR A 120 1.41 0.23 22.11
N GLY A 121 2.03 0.73 23.18
CA GLY A 121 1.70 0.35 24.54
C GLY A 121 2.92 0.27 25.43
N ASN A 122 2.69 0.01 26.72
CA ASN A 122 3.76 0.00 27.73
C ASN A 122 4.63 1.28 27.69
N HIS A 123 3.98 2.44 27.48
CA HIS A 123 4.64 3.74 27.32
C HIS A 123 5.68 3.80 26.18
N SER A 124 5.56 2.92 25.18
CA SER A 124 6.45 2.84 24.01
C SER A 124 5.66 2.67 22.72
N TRP A 125 6.16 3.24 21.63
CA TRP A 125 5.60 3.06 20.28
C TRP A 125 5.79 1.63 19.75
N PHE A 126 6.51 0.78 20.48
CA PHE A 126 6.67 -0.64 20.12
C PHE A 126 6.48 -1.59 21.32
N GLY A 127 5.97 -1.07 22.43
CA GLY A 127 5.84 -1.83 23.69
C GLY A 127 4.60 -2.73 23.76
N GLY A 128 3.75 -2.76 22.73
CA GLY A 128 2.53 -3.58 22.66
C GLY A 128 2.77 -5.05 22.32
N LYS A 129 3.98 -5.43 21.89
CA LYS A 129 4.31 -6.79 21.40
C LYS A 129 3.90 -7.91 22.37
N GLU A 130 4.09 -7.71 23.67
CA GLU A 130 3.73 -8.72 24.68
C GLU A 130 2.22 -9.00 24.67
N ASN A 131 1.39 -7.97 24.53
CA ASN A 131 -0.05 -8.13 24.48
C ASN A 131 -0.51 -8.82 23.18
N LEU A 132 0.17 -8.57 22.05
CA LEU A 132 -0.09 -9.30 20.81
C LEU A 132 0.18 -10.80 20.98
N GLN A 133 1.33 -11.16 21.56
CA GLN A 133 1.68 -12.57 21.85
C GLN A 133 0.72 -13.21 22.84
N ARG A 134 0.25 -12.46 23.83
CA ARG A 134 -0.59 -12.96 24.92
C ARG A 134 -2.07 -13.12 24.54
N TYR A 135 -2.59 -12.25 23.68
CA TYR A 135 -4.04 -12.18 23.38
C TYR A 135 -4.35 -12.43 21.91
N LEU A 136 -3.67 -11.74 21.00
CA LEU A 136 -3.97 -11.84 19.57
C LEU A 136 -3.55 -13.21 18.99
N ILE A 137 -2.34 -13.69 19.27
CA ILE A 137 -1.85 -14.97 18.74
C ILE A 137 -2.77 -16.14 19.17
N PRO A 138 -3.08 -16.35 20.46
CA PRO A 138 -3.97 -17.46 20.86
C PRO A 138 -5.38 -17.34 20.27
N PHE A 139 -5.85 -16.11 20.07
CA PHE A 139 -7.13 -15.87 19.40
C PHE A 139 -7.08 -16.34 17.94
N LEU A 140 -6.05 -15.93 17.18
CA LEU A 140 -5.87 -16.34 15.79
C LEU A 140 -5.63 -17.84 15.65
N GLU A 141 -4.85 -18.45 16.53
CA GLU A 141 -4.62 -19.90 16.53
C GLU A 141 -5.93 -20.69 16.69
N LYS A 142 -6.86 -20.17 17.49
CA LYS A 142 -8.20 -20.74 17.65
C LYS A 142 -9.07 -20.54 16.41
N GLU A 143 -9.06 -19.35 15.79
CA GLU A 143 -9.85 -19.08 14.59
C GLU A 143 -9.33 -19.88 13.37
N LEU A 144 -8.03 -20.20 13.34
CA LEU A 144 -7.37 -20.95 12.26
C LEU A 144 -7.31 -22.47 12.50
N ASP A 145 -7.59 -22.92 13.73
CA ASP A 145 -7.34 -24.30 14.19
C ASP A 145 -5.89 -24.77 13.87
N SER A 146 -4.92 -23.88 14.08
CA SER A 146 -3.51 -24.12 13.76
C SER A 146 -2.60 -23.24 14.61
N SER A 147 -1.42 -23.75 14.99
CA SER A 147 -0.43 -22.93 15.69
C SER A 147 0.28 -21.95 14.74
N LEU A 148 0.53 -20.74 15.23
CA LEU A 148 1.30 -19.69 14.58
C LEU A 148 2.73 -19.58 15.13
N ASN A 149 3.05 -20.30 16.20
CA ASN A 149 4.39 -20.29 16.85
C ASN A 149 4.88 -18.87 17.17
N GLY A 150 3.95 -18.00 17.59
CA GLY A 150 4.24 -16.60 17.92
C GLY A 150 4.46 -15.67 16.73
N GLN A 151 4.27 -16.12 15.49
CA GLN A 151 4.40 -15.25 14.30
C GLN A 151 3.16 -14.35 14.13
N LEU A 152 3.39 -13.06 13.86
CA LEU A 152 2.34 -12.07 13.61
C LEU A 152 1.99 -11.91 12.13
N PHE A 153 2.71 -12.61 11.26
CA PHE A 153 2.37 -12.82 9.85
C PHE A 153 2.04 -14.30 9.64
N TYR A 154 1.05 -14.59 8.82
CA TYR A 154 0.53 -15.96 8.68
C TYR A 154 -0.26 -16.15 7.39
N SER A 155 -0.44 -17.42 7.03
CA SER A 155 -1.17 -17.84 5.84
C SER A 155 -2.07 -19.02 6.12
N PHE A 156 -3.16 -19.13 5.38
CA PHE A 156 -4.00 -20.31 5.39
C PHE A 156 -4.68 -20.52 4.04
N ARG A 157 -5.06 -21.77 3.80
CA ARG A 157 -5.84 -22.18 2.62
C ARG A 157 -7.31 -22.20 2.99
N PHE A 158 -8.11 -21.57 2.14
CA PHE A 158 -9.56 -21.67 2.23
C PHE A 158 -10.11 -21.81 0.81
N ARG A 159 -10.81 -22.93 0.55
CA ARG A 159 -11.25 -23.33 -0.79
C ARG A 159 -10.08 -23.28 -1.81
N ASP A 160 -10.29 -22.73 -2.99
CA ASP A 160 -9.27 -22.55 -4.02
C ASP A 160 -8.33 -21.34 -3.76
N SER A 161 -8.45 -20.67 -2.62
CA SER A 161 -7.74 -19.43 -2.31
C SER A 161 -6.62 -19.60 -1.28
N LEU A 162 -5.59 -18.77 -1.37
CA LEU A 162 -4.57 -18.57 -0.33
C LEU A 162 -4.75 -17.18 0.26
N PHE A 163 -4.84 -17.11 1.58
CA PHE A 163 -4.93 -15.87 2.32
C PHE A 163 -3.58 -15.61 3.02
N LEU A 164 -3.07 -14.39 2.87
CA LEU A 164 -1.77 -13.95 3.38
C LEU A 164 -1.97 -12.72 4.27
N PHE A 165 -1.66 -12.84 5.56
CA PHE A 165 -1.70 -11.73 6.50
C PHE A 165 -0.26 -11.31 6.81
N THR A 166 0.10 -10.10 6.40
CA THR A 166 1.41 -9.50 6.64
C THR A 166 1.39 -8.72 7.94
N ASN A 167 2.52 -8.72 8.64
CA ASN A 167 2.73 -7.92 9.83
C ASN A 167 3.30 -6.55 9.43
N HIS A 168 2.74 -5.50 10.00
CA HIS A 168 3.38 -4.20 10.04
C HIS A 168 4.56 -4.27 11.01
N VAL A 169 5.78 -4.13 10.50
CA VAL A 169 6.97 -4.03 11.35
C VAL A 169 7.11 -2.56 11.71
N GLY A 170 7.03 -2.28 13.00
CA GLY A 170 7.31 -0.96 13.55
C GLY A 170 8.52 -0.32 12.88
N MET A 171 8.35 0.95 12.55
CA MET A 171 9.12 1.88 11.71
C MET A 171 10.67 1.85 11.73
N ASP A 172 11.32 1.00 12.53
CA ASP A 172 12.74 1.11 12.88
C ASP A 172 13.71 0.29 12.00
N SER A 173 13.28 -0.66 11.15
CA SER A 173 14.25 -1.60 10.53
C SER A 173 13.97 -2.14 9.12
N GLY A 174 13.04 -1.56 8.36
CA GLY A 174 12.67 -2.09 7.04
C GLY A 174 11.94 -3.44 7.12
N MET A 175 11.70 -4.11 5.99
CA MET A 175 10.98 -5.39 5.97
C MET A 175 11.73 -6.48 6.74
N ASP A 176 11.02 -7.14 7.67
CA ASP A 176 11.46 -8.35 8.36
C ASP A 176 11.90 -9.42 7.33
N LEU A 177 13.16 -9.85 7.42
CA LEU A 177 13.75 -10.83 6.49
C LEU A 177 13.03 -12.19 6.52
N GLU A 178 12.50 -12.60 7.67
CA GLU A 178 11.72 -13.82 7.79
C GLU A 178 10.35 -13.66 7.14
N GLN A 179 9.69 -12.51 7.30
CA GLN A 179 8.48 -12.19 6.55
C GLN A 179 8.74 -12.20 5.03
N ARG A 180 9.86 -11.62 4.57
CA ARG A 180 10.25 -11.63 3.16
C ARG A 180 10.38 -13.04 2.61
N LYS A 181 11.14 -13.91 3.31
CA LYS A 181 11.35 -15.31 2.92
C LYS A 181 10.04 -16.08 2.91
N TRP A 182 9.21 -15.90 3.95
CA TRP A 182 7.90 -16.53 4.06
C TRP A 182 6.98 -16.11 2.92
N LEU A 183 6.89 -14.81 2.62
CA LEU A 183 6.03 -14.28 1.57
C LEU A 183 6.45 -14.79 0.20
N THR A 184 7.74 -14.72 -0.11
CA THR A 184 8.31 -15.22 -1.37
C THR A 184 8.00 -16.70 -1.57
N LYS A 185 8.23 -17.53 -0.53
CA LYS A 185 7.94 -18.97 -0.57
C LYS A 185 6.47 -19.25 -0.84
N ASN A 186 5.57 -18.55 -0.16
CA ASN A 186 4.12 -18.77 -0.31
C ASN A 186 3.59 -18.34 -1.67
N LEU A 187 4.04 -17.20 -2.21
CA LEU A 187 3.65 -16.74 -3.54
C LEU A 187 4.13 -17.70 -4.63
N MET A 188 5.41 -18.12 -4.58
CA MET A 188 5.95 -19.09 -5.53
C MET A 188 5.20 -20.43 -5.47
N ALA A 189 4.91 -20.92 -4.26
CA ALA A 189 4.15 -22.16 -4.08
C ALA A 189 2.71 -22.03 -4.59
N ALA A 190 2.05 -20.88 -4.36
CA ALA A 190 0.73 -20.60 -4.88
C ALA A 190 0.72 -20.63 -6.41
N ASP A 191 1.68 -19.96 -7.06
CA ASP A 191 1.74 -19.88 -8.52
C ASP A 191 2.01 -21.21 -9.19
N ALA A 192 2.81 -22.07 -8.56
CA ALA A 192 3.07 -23.44 -9.00
C ALA A 192 1.89 -24.40 -8.76
N ASN A 193 1.01 -24.13 -7.80
CA ASN A 193 -0.06 -25.05 -7.42
C ASN A 193 -1.37 -24.79 -8.19
N PRO A 194 -1.83 -25.69 -9.09
CA PRO A 194 -3.07 -25.48 -9.86
C PRO A 194 -4.34 -25.45 -9.00
N ALA A 195 -4.33 -26.02 -7.78
CA ALA A 195 -5.45 -25.96 -6.84
C ALA A 195 -5.58 -24.60 -6.14
N VAL A 196 -4.57 -23.72 -6.27
CA VAL A 196 -4.65 -22.32 -5.84
C VAL A 196 -5.00 -21.49 -7.06
N ARG A 197 -6.16 -20.83 -7.06
CA ARG A 197 -6.61 -19.95 -8.15
C ARG A 197 -6.51 -18.47 -7.79
N HIS A 198 -6.63 -18.15 -6.51
CA HIS A 198 -6.64 -16.79 -5.99
C HIS A 198 -5.69 -16.65 -4.81
N VAL A 199 -4.96 -15.55 -4.75
CA VAL A 199 -4.18 -15.12 -3.59
C VAL A 199 -4.74 -13.77 -3.13
N TRP A 200 -5.03 -13.67 -1.84
CA TRP A 200 -5.52 -12.47 -1.16
C TRP A 200 -4.52 -12.07 -0.09
N ALA A 201 -4.07 -10.82 -0.12
CA ALA A 201 -3.12 -10.31 0.86
C ALA A 201 -3.76 -9.22 1.72
N PHE A 202 -3.38 -9.17 2.99
CA PHE A 202 -3.93 -8.27 4.00
C PHE A 202 -2.78 -7.71 4.84
N GLY A 203 -2.74 -6.39 5.00
CA GLY A 203 -1.78 -5.72 5.86
C GLY A 203 -2.23 -4.32 6.22
N HIS A 204 -1.78 -3.80 7.35
CA HIS A 204 -2.36 -2.56 7.87
C HIS A 204 -2.02 -1.32 7.02
N CYS A 205 -0.75 -1.14 6.64
CA CYS A 205 -0.32 -0.01 5.80
C CYS A 205 -0.32 -0.37 4.31
N GLY A 206 -0.63 0.62 3.46
CA GLY A 206 -0.64 0.47 2.02
C GLY A 206 0.72 0.06 1.43
N LEU A 207 0.68 -0.55 0.25
CA LEU A 207 1.82 -0.79 -0.64
C LEU A 207 2.21 0.46 -1.43
N TRP A 208 1.27 1.39 -1.56
CA TRP A 208 1.50 2.75 -2.04
C TRP A 208 0.43 3.70 -1.51
N ASN A 209 0.77 4.99 -1.59
CA ASN A 209 0.01 6.07 -1.00
C ASN A 209 -0.94 6.71 -2.02
N VAL A 210 -2.23 6.64 -1.71
CA VAL A 210 -3.32 7.20 -2.51
C VAL A 210 -4.01 8.27 -1.67
N ASN A 211 -3.84 9.55 -2.01
CA ASN A 211 -4.43 10.70 -1.31
C ASN A 211 -4.09 10.85 0.19
N TYR A 212 -3.07 10.12 0.66
CA TYR A 212 -2.56 10.20 2.02
C TYR A 212 -1.03 10.14 1.99
N PHE A 213 -0.36 10.94 2.82
CA PHE A 213 1.08 11.14 2.71
C PHE A 213 1.89 10.40 3.77
N ARG A 214 1.28 9.81 4.81
CA ARG A 214 2.07 9.08 5.81
C ARG A 214 2.65 7.84 5.16
N PHE A 215 3.94 7.66 5.42
CA PHE A 215 4.81 6.53 5.13
C PHE A 215 4.16 5.36 4.38
N ASN A 216 4.69 5.03 3.21
CA ASN A 216 4.31 3.81 2.50
C ASN A 216 5.05 2.62 3.13
N GLU A 217 4.74 2.31 4.38
CA GLU A 217 5.51 1.44 5.28
C GLU A 217 5.64 0.00 4.79
N ASN A 218 4.86 -0.39 3.78
CA ASN A 218 4.90 -1.69 3.15
C ASN A 218 5.28 -1.64 1.65
N ALA A 219 5.88 -0.55 1.15
CA ALA A 219 6.28 -0.44 -0.26
C ALA A 219 7.22 -1.57 -0.70
N GLU A 220 8.05 -2.09 0.20
CA GLU A 220 9.01 -3.17 -0.05
C GLU A 220 8.32 -4.51 -0.36
N LEU A 221 7.03 -4.67 0.00
CA LEU A 221 6.25 -5.86 -0.34
C LEU A 221 5.77 -5.83 -1.80
N LEU A 222 5.65 -4.64 -2.39
CA LEU A 222 5.07 -4.47 -3.72
C LEU A 222 5.81 -5.28 -4.80
N PRO A 223 7.16 -5.25 -4.90
CA PRO A 223 7.84 -6.04 -5.92
C PRO A 223 7.56 -7.54 -5.78
N LEU A 224 7.47 -8.05 -4.55
CA LEU A 224 7.18 -9.47 -4.28
C LEU A 224 5.76 -9.82 -4.74
N PHE A 225 4.80 -8.96 -4.44
CA PHE A 225 3.41 -9.11 -4.86
C PHE A 225 3.23 -9.02 -6.38
N ALA A 226 4.00 -8.16 -7.05
CA ALA A 226 3.98 -7.97 -8.49
C ALA A 226 4.58 -9.16 -9.27
N GLU A 227 5.32 -10.07 -8.62
CA GLU A 227 5.75 -11.34 -9.23
C GLU A 227 4.62 -12.36 -9.35
N SER A 228 3.55 -12.23 -8.57
CA SER A 228 2.51 -13.26 -8.51
C SER A 228 1.35 -13.01 -9.46
N ARG A 229 1.14 -13.93 -10.41
CA ARG A 229 -0.01 -13.91 -11.33
C ARG A 229 -1.34 -14.25 -10.66
N LYS A 230 -1.31 -14.84 -9.46
CA LYS A 230 -2.51 -15.24 -8.72
C LYS A 230 -2.94 -14.24 -7.67
N LEU A 231 -2.13 -13.23 -7.36
CA LEU A 231 -2.55 -12.14 -6.48
C LEU A 231 -3.73 -11.38 -7.09
N LYS A 232 -4.80 -11.24 -6.31
CA LYS A 232 -6.05 -10.60 -6.75
C LYS A 232 -6.30 -9.26 -6.09
N ALA A 233 -5.88 -9.10 -4.84
CA ALA A 233 -5.96 -7.84 -4.11
C ALA A 233 -5.03 -7.88 -2.90
N TYR A 234 -4.48 -6.71 -2.57
CA TYR A 234 -3.94 -6.37 -1.27
C TYR A 234 -4.94 -5.43 -0.57
N PHE A 235 -5.46 -5.85 0.58
CA PHE A 235 -6.36 -5.05 1.39
C PHE A 235 -5.62 -4.37 2.53
N THR A 236 -5.99 -3.13 2.82
CA THR A 236 -5.26 -2.31 3.78
C THR A 236 -6.09 -1.25 4.49
N GLY A 237 -5.68 -0.90 5.72
CA GLY A 237 -6.32 0.09 6.59
C GLY A 237 -5.42 1.32 6.67
N HIS A 238 -5.18 1.82 7.90
CA HIS A 238 -4.27 2.90 8.29
C HIS A 238 -4.70 4.28 7.81
N VAL A 239 -5.01 4.36 6.51
CA VAL A 239 -5.63 5.51 5.90
C VAL A 239 -7.13 5.39 6.11
N HIS A 240 -7.67 6.28 6.93
CA HIS A 240 -9.10 6.41 7.22
C HIS A 240 -9.91 6.97 6.03
N GLN A 241 -9.57 6.57 4.80
CA GLN A 241 -10.18 7.00 3.56
C GLN A 241 -10.31 5.85 2.56
N ASN A 242 -11.54 5.57 2.13
CA ASN A 242 -11.79 4.51 1.16
C ASN A 242 -11.15 4.88 -0.17
N ASN A 243 -10.34 3.99 -0.72
CA ASN A 243 -9.82 4.11 -2.07
C ASN A 243 -9.50 2.74 -2.65
N ILE A 244 -9.53 2.65 -3.96
CA ILE A 244 -9.13 1.46 -4.68
C ILE A 244 -8.27 1.87 -5.86
N SER A 245 -7.15 1.18 -6.04
CA SER A 245 -6.22 1.51 -7.11
C SER A 245 -5.50 0.28 -7.62
N VAL A 246 -5.08 0.35 -8.89
CA VAL A 246 -4.26 -0.66 -9.53
C VAL A 246 -2.98 -0.02 -9.97
N ARG A 247 -1.87 -0.66 -9.62
CA ARG A 247 -0.54 -0.33 -10.08
C ARG A 247 -0.05 -1.36 -11.10
N LYS A 248 0.53 -0.88 -12.20
CA LYS A 248 1.09 -1.67 -13.31
C LYS A 248 2.56 -1.34 -13.45
N GLU A 249 3.45 -2.19 -12.92
CA GLU A 249 4.89 -2.04 -13.15
C GLU A 249 5.28 -2.66 -14.49
N PRO A 250 6.13 -1.99 -15.30
CA PRO A 250 6.62 -2.56 -16.54
C PRO A 250 7.24 -3.96 -16.32
N GLY A 251 6.75 -4.94 -17.09
CA GLY A 251 7.26 -6.32 -17.01
C GLY A 251 6.79 -7.13 -15.78
N LYS A 252 5.86 -6.62 -14.97
CA LYS A 252 5.31 -7.31 -13.80
C LYS A 252 3.79 -7.48 -13.89
N HIS A 253 3.23 -8.26 -12.97
CA HIS A 253 1.78 -8.40 -12.84
C HIS A 253 1.15 -7.16 -12.16
N PRO A 254 -0.03 -6.71 -12.62
CA PRO A 254 -0.75 -5.62 -11.96
C PRO A 254 -1.13 -5.97 -10.52
N VAL A 255 -0.92 -5.03 -9.61
CA VAL A 255 -1.29 -5.17 -8.19
C VAL A 255 -2.46 -4.25 -7.90
N LEU A 256 -3.53 -4.81 -7.33
CA LEU A 256 -4.67 -4.03 -6.84
C LEU A 256 -4.51 -3.81 -5.33
N GLN A 257 -4.63 -2.57 -4.90
CA GLN A 257 -4.78 -2.19 -3.50
C GLN A 257 -6.19 -1.67 -3.25
N ALA A 258 -6.86 -2.22 -2.24
CA ALA A 258 -8.15 -1.74 -1.75
C ALA A 258 -7.99 -1.29 -0.30
N VAL A 259 -8.09 0.02 -0.09
CA VAL A 259 -8.08 0.63 1.25
C VAL A 259 -9.49 0.65 1.78
N ALA A 260 -9.70 0.08 2.96
CA ALA A 260 -10.98 0.09 3.65
C ALA A 260 -10.84 0.93 4.93
N ALA A 261 -11.35 2.17 4.89
CA ALA A 261 -11.34 3.11 6.01
C ALA A 261 -12.11 2.60 7.24
N GLY A 262 -12.93 1.57 7.04
CA GLY A 262 -13.68 0.89 8.08
C GLY A 262 -14.57 1.84 8.86
N PHE A 263 -14.38 1.87 10.18
CA PHE A 263 -15.31 2.50 11.10
C PHE A 263 -14.94 3.91 11.50
N SER A 264 -13.71 4.35 11.27
CA SER A 264 -13.22 5.66 11.70
C SER A 264 -12.83 6.57 10.53
N PRO A 265 -13.70 6.82 9.53
CA PRO A 265 -13.34 7.65 8.39
C PRO A 265 -12.98 9.08 8.81
N ASP A 266 -11.95 9.66 8.19
CA ASP A 266 -11.58 11.05 8.41
C ASP A 266 -12.72 11.99 7.96
N ASN A 267 -13.17 12.85 8.87
CA ASN A 267 -14.26 13.81 8.65
C ASN A 267 -13.77 15.17 8.13
N GLU A 268 -12.58 15.26 7.52
CA GLU A 268 -11.94 16.53 7.16
C GLU A 268 -12.65 17.35 6.06
N GLY A 269 -13.91 17.05 5.71
CA GLY A 269 -14.84 17.94 4.99
C GLY A 269 -14.49 18.29 3.53
N ILE A 270 -13.27 17.96 3.07
CA ILE A 270 -12.80 18.19 1.70
C ILE A 270 -12.95 16.89 0.92
N PRO A 271 -13.71 16.86 -0.19
CA PRO A 271 -13.83 15.67 -1.04
C PRO A 271 -12.45 15.12 -1.42
N GLN A 272 -12.23 13.82 -1.26
CA GLN A 272 -10.93 13.19 -1.60
C GLN A 272 -10.48 13.50 -3.03
N LYS A 273 -11.43 13.64 -3.96
CA LYS A 273 -11.15 14.02 -5.35
C LYS A 273 -10.50 15.40 -5.45
N GLU A 274 -10.84 16.34 -4.56
CA GLU A 274 -10.26 17.70 -4.54
C GLU A 274 -8.87 17.73 -3.89
N ARG A 275 -8.52 16.70 -3.11
CA ARG A 275 -7.14 16.43 -2.67
C ARG A 275 -6.32 15.80 -3.80
N PHE A 276 -6.32 16.38 -5.00
CA PHE A 276 -5.54 15.97 -6.19
C PHE A 276 -4.00 15.92 -5.97
N LEU A 277 -3.57 16.04 -4.73
CA LEU A 277 -2.23 16.11 -4.22
C LEU A 277 -1.91 14.73 -3.63
N THR A 278 -0.89 14.08 -4.22
CA THR A 278 -0.38 12.72 -3.93
C THR A 278 -1.16 11.55 -4.54
N LEU A 279 -0.85 11.22 -5.79
CA LEU A 279 -0.96 9.84 -6.25
C LEU A 279 0.46 9.30 -6.47
N ASN A 280 0.93 8.52 -5.50
CA ASN A 280 2.05 7.62 -5.65
C ASN A 280 1.40 6.24 -5.92
N PRO A 281 1.44 5.68 -7.14
CA PRO A 281 2.54 5.76 -8.10
C PRO A 281 2.38 6.81 -9.22
N PRO A 282 3.44 7.08 -10.02
CA PRO A 282 3.40 7.97 -11.18
C PRO A 282 2.30 7.56 -12.19
N PRO A 283 1.77 8.49 -13.00
CA PRO A 283 0.70 8.20 -13.95
C PRO A 283 0.96 6.99 -14.86
N SER A 284 2.20 6.80 -15.32
CA SER A 284 2.56 5.68 -16.20
C SER A 284 2.41 4.30 -15.55
N PHE A 285 2.37 4.24 -14.22
CA PHE A 285 2.20 3.01 -13.44
C PHE A 285 0.76 2.82 -12.99
N ARG A 286 -0.18 3.73 -13.32
CA ARG A 286 -1.58 3.63 -12.87
C ARG A 286 -2.38 2.82 -13.87
N GLY A 287 -2.99 1.74 -13.41
CA GLY A 287 -4.00 1.01 -14.17
C GLY A 287 -5.41 1.57 -13.92
N TYR A 288 -5.76 1.76 -12.66
CA TYR A 288 -7.12 2.16 -12.24
C TYR A 288 -7.05 2.90 -10.90
N THR A 289 -7.96 3.84 -10.66
CA THR A 289 -8.11 4.49 -9.36
C THR A 289 -9.56 4.94 -9.16
N ALA A 290 -10.10 4.72 -7.97
CA ALA A 290 -11.36 5.28 -7.53
C ALA A 290 -11.30 5.64 -6.04
N PHE A 291 -12.12 6.63 -5.69
CA PHE A 291 -12.24 7.20 -4.35
C PHE A 291 -13.71 7.11 -3.92
N PRO A 292 -14.15 5.95 -3.40
CA PRO A 292 -15.47 5.82 -2.79
C PRO A 292 -15.66 6.83 -1.66
N GLU A 293 -16.91 7.14 -1.32
CA GLU A 293 -17.23 7.96 -0.13
C GLU A 293 -16.55 7.37 1.12
N SER A 294 -15.88 8.23 1.90
CA SER A 294 -15.41 7.89 3.23
C SER A 294 -16.56 8.04 4.21
N CYS A 295 -17.19 6.93 4.57
CA CYS A 295 -18.18 6.85 5.64
C CYS A 295 -18.01 5.54 6.39
N PRO A 296 -18.65 5.36 7.57
CA PRO A 296 -18.67 4.06 8.23
C PRO A 296 -19.17 2.97 7.26
N SER A 297 -18.26 2.08 6.88
CA SER A 297 -18.45 1.16 5.77
C SER A 297 -17.64 -0.12 5.97
N TYR A 298 -17.93 -1.12 5.14
CA TYR A 298 -17.16 -2.35 5.03
C TYR A 298 -16.94 -2.68 3.55
N CYS A 299 -15.89 -3.44 3.27
CA CYS A 299 -15.64 -3.96 1.94
C CYS A 299 -16.13 -5.41 1.87
N ARG A 300 -16.98 -5.74 0.90
CA ARG A 300 -17.44 -7.11 0.64
C ARG A 300 -16.79 -7.62 -0.64
N VAL A 301 -16.21 -8.81 -0.55
CA VAL A 301 -15.56 -9.47 -1.67
C VAL A 301 -16.29 -10.75 -1.98
N THR A 302 -16.82 -10.86 -3.20
CA THR A 302 -17.45 -12.09 -3.68
C THR A 302 -16.68 -12.64 -4.87
N VAL A 303 -16.37 -13.93 -4.82
CA VAL A 303 -15.80 -14.70 -5.93
C VAL A 303 -16.86 -15.67 -6.43
N ASN A 304 -17.11 -15.67 -7.72
CA ASN A 304 -17.99 -16.65 -8.36
C ASN A 304 -17.42 -17.03 -9.73
N ASN A 305 -17.07 -18.31 -9.91
CA ASN A 305 -16.52 -18.84 -11.17
C ASN A 305 -15.31 -18.04 -11.68
N GLY A 306 -14.42 -17.61 -10.76
CA GLY A 306 -13.23 -16.81 -11.08
C GLY A 306 -13.47 -15.31 -11.25
N LYS A 307 -14.74 -14.88 -11.37
CA LYS A 307 -15.14 -13.49 -11.40
C LYS A 307 -15.17 -12.93 -9.99
N ILE A 308 -14.41 -11.87 -9.76
CA ILE A 308 -14.25 -11.19 -8.48
C ILE A 308 -15.07 -9.91 -8.53
N ARG A 309 -15.80 -9.65 -7.45
CA ARG A 309 -16.51 -8.40 -7.22
C ARG A 309 -16.10 -7.85 -5.86
N ILE A 310 -15.62 -6.61 -5.84
CA ILE A 310 -15.31 -5.85 -4.63
C ILE A 310 -16.35 -4.73 -4.52
N ARG A 311 -17.05 -4.67 -3.37
CA ARG A 311 -18.02 -3.62 -3.07
C ARG A 311 -17.70 -2.91 -1.77
N TYR A 312 -17.73 -1.59 -1.80
CA TYR A 312 -17.77 -0.77 -0.59
C TYR A 312 -19.23 -0.56 -0.22
N GLU A 313 -19.62 -1.02 0.96
CA GLU A 313 -20.99 -1.01 1.45
C GLU A 313 -21.10 -0.05 2.64
N LYS A 314 -22.03 0.91 2.56
CA LYS A 314 -22.37 1.76 3.70
C LYS A 314 -23.13 0.92 4.73
N ILE A 315 -22.73 0.99 6.00
CA ILE A 315 -23.44 0.26 7.07
C ILE A 315 -24.85 0.85 7.20
N GLY A 316 -25.88 0.02 7.02
CA GLY A 316 -27.29 0.46 7.02
C GLY A 316 -27.69 1.24 5.78
N GLY A 317 -26.88 1.22 4.72
CA GLY A 317 -27.09 1.99 3.50
C GLY A 317 -26.78 1.22 2.22
N GLU A 318 -26.62 1.98 1.13
CA GLU A 318 -26.38 1.46 -0.21
C GLU A 318 -24.91 1.11 -0.50
N THR A 319 -24.68 0.46 -1.64
CA THR A 319 -23.34 0.24 -2.19
C THR A 319 -22.76 1.57 -2.66
N ILE A 320 -21.61 1.94 -2.09
CA ILE A 320 -20.90 3.20 -2.37
C ILE A 320 -20.08 3.11 -3.66
N ALA A 321 -19.45 1.96 -3.87
CA ALA A 321 -18.67 1.67 -5.06
C ALA A 321 -18.62 0.17 -5.32
N GLU A 322 -18.55 -0.21 -6.59
CA GLU A 322 -18.40 -1.59 -7.04
C GLU A 322 -17.35 -1.66 -8.13
N ILE A 323 -16.48 -2.66 -8.06
CA ILE A 323 -15.67 -3.08 -9.21
C ILE A 323 -15.82 -4.56 -9.45
N ILE A 324 -15.62 -4.96 -10.71
CA ILE A 324 -15.70 -6.35 -11.16
C ILE A 324 -14.49 -6.65 -12.04
N TYR A 325 -13.83 -7.79 -11.80
CA TYR A 325 -12.65 -8.20 -12.56
C TYR A 325 -12.35 -9.70 -12.41
N GLU A 326 -11.49 -10.22 -13.27
CA GLU A 326 -10.85 -11.55 -13.12
C GLU A 326 -9.33 -11.41 -12.95
N ASP A 327 -8.78 -10.40 -13.62
CA ASP A 327 -7.39 -9.96 -13.58
C ASP A 327 -7.35 -8.52 -13.07
N PRO A 328 -6.55 -8.20 -12.02
CA PRO A 328 -6.38 -6.85 -11.51
C PRO A 328 -6.04 -5.80 -12.60
N GLY A 329 -5.43 -6.23 -13.70
CA GLY A 329 -5.10 -5.36 -14.83
C GLY A 329 -6.27 -4.97 -15.73
N ARG A 330 -7.47 -5.52 -15.52
CA ARG A 330 -8.66 -5.32 -16.37
C ARG A 330 -9.90 -5.11 -15.49
N ILE A 331 -10.06 -3.89 -14.99
CA ILE A 331 -11.16 -3.53 -14.08
C ILE A 331 -12.39 -3.07 -14.88
N GLN A 332 -13.55 -3.62 -14.54
CA GLN A 332 -14.85 -3.12 -14.98
C GLN A 332 -15.45 -2.28 -13.85
N ASP A 333 -15.59 -0.97 -14.08
CA ASP A 333 -16.24 0.00 -13.19
C ASP A 333 -17.29 0.78 -14.01
N ALA A 334 -18.53 0.83 -13.52
CA ALA A 334 -19.62 1.49 -14.23
C ALA A 334 -19.37 3.01 -14.27
N GLY A 335 -19.08 3.54 -15.47
CA GLY A 335 -18.87 4.98 -15.69
C GLY A 335 -17.42 5.46 -15.63
N LYS A 336 -16.43 4.56 -15.60
CA LYS A 336 -15.01 4.93 -15.78
C LYS A 336 -14.32 4.07 -16.82
N THR A 337 -13.67 4.75 -17.76
CA THR A 337 -12.79 4.13 -18.75
C THR A 337 -11.40 3.96 -18.16
N GLU A 338 -10.80 2.79 -18.38
CA GLU A 338 -9.38 2.57 -18.14
C GLU A 338 -8.54 3.57 -18.96
N GLN A 339 -7.52 4.18 -18.36
CA GLN A 339 -6.61 5.04 -19.11
C GLN A 339 -5.72 4.17 -20.00
N SER A 340 -5.79 4.37 -21.31
CA SER A 340 -4.84 3.77 -22.24
C SER A 340 -3.49 4.48 -22.11
N VAL A 341 -2.48 3.74 -21.68
CA VAL A 341 -1.10 4.21 -21.54
C VAL A 341 -0.18 3.40 -22.45
N SER A 342 0.82 4.06 -23.02
CA SER A 342 1.88 3.46 -23.83
C SER A 342 3.26 3.93 -23.36
N HIS A 343 4.30 3.15 -23.64
CA HIS A 343 5.71 3.51 -23.37
C HIS A 343 6.54 3.73 -24.63
N THR A 344 5.93 3.52 -25.81
CA THR A 344 6.56 3.75 -27.10
C THR A 344 6.55 5.23 -27.44
N LEU A 345 7.57 5.72 -28.14
CA LEU A 345 7.53 7.06 -28.69
C LEU A 345 6.35 7.20 -29.68
N PRO A 346 5.42 8.17 -29.51
CA PRO A 346 4.38 8.39 -30.49
C PRO A 346 4.98 8.95 -31.78
N SER A 347 4.39 8.61 -32.93
CA SER A 347 4.80 9.18 -34.23
C SER A 347 4.58 10.70 -34.28
N GLU A 348 3.61 11.21 -33.52
CA GLU A 348 3.29 12.63 -33.42
C GLU A 348 2.60 12.92 -32.08
N ALA A 349 2.99 14.02 -31.42
CA ALA A 349 2.39 14.46 -30.16
C ALA A 349 1.57 15.74 -30.37
N LYS A 350 0.35 15.77 -29.82
CA LYS A 350 -0.51 16.96 -29.74
C LYS A 350 -0.34 17.71 -28.43
N GLY A 351 0.08 17.00 -27.37
CA GLY A 351 0.43 17.58 -26.08
C GLY A 351 1.73 16.98 -25.56
N LEU A 352 2.51 17.77 -24.85
CA LEU A 352 3.72 17.30 -24.18
C LEU A 352 3.73 17.88 -22.77
N LYS A 353 3.98 17.03 -21.78
CA LYS A 353 4.03 17.41 -20.37
C LYS A 353 5.25 16.81 -19.70
N LEU A 354 5.86 17.55 -18.79
CA LEU A 354 6.89 17.06 -17.89
C LEU A 354 6.33 17.04 -16.48
N HIS A 355 6.30 15.84 -15.88
CA HIS A 355 5.87 15.64 -14.50
C HIS A 355 7.08 15.58 -13.58
N LEU A 356 7.02 16.37 -12.51
CA LEU A 356 8.07 16.53 -11.51
C LEU A 356 7.48 16.40 -10.11
N TYR A 357 8.24 15.81 -9.21
CA TYR A 357 7.93 15.78 -7.78
C TYR A 357 9.07 16.43 -6.99
N PRO A 358 9.12 17.77 -6.98
CA PRO A 358 10.16 18.50 -6.28
C PRO A 358 9.96 18.48 -4.76
N TYR A 359 11.05 18.56 -4.02
CA TYR A 359 11.08 18.74 -2.57
C TYR A 359 12.21 19.70 -2.19
N PHE A 360 11.86 20.77 -1.49
CA PHE A 360 12.81 21.77 -1.00
C PHE A 360 12.82 21.78 0.53
N PRO A 361 13.88 21.25 1.18
CA PRO A 361 13.95 21.24 2.63
C PRO A 361 14.03 22.67 3.18
N GLU A 362 13.10 23.02 4.08
CA GLU A 362 12.94 24.40 4.58
C GLU A 362 14.23 25.02 5.12
N ARG A 363 15.04 24.24 5.84
CA ARG A 363 16.31 24.72 6.44
C ARG A 363 17.39 25.12 5.43
N PHE A 364 17.25 24.77 4.16
CA PHE A 364 18.19 25.10 3.10
C PHE A 364 17.70 26.23 2.20
N LEU A 365 16.50 26.77 2.43
CA LEU A 365 15.96 27.89 1.67
C LEU A 365 16.64 29.18 2.12
N LYS A 366 17.44 29.79 1.23
CA LYS A 366 18.22 31.00 1.51
C LYS A 366 17.74 32.23 0.74
N GLN A 367 17.05 32.09 -0.42
CA GLN A 367 16.67 33.23 -1.29
C GLN A 367 15.23 33.15 -1.86
N LYS A 368 14.85 34.00 -2.83
CA LYS A 368 13.51 34.01 -3.48
C LYS A 368 13.47 33.35 -4.86
N GLU A 369 14.59 33.22 -5.56
CA GLU A 369 14.60 32.62 -6.90
C GLU A 369 14.47 31.10 -6.84
N THR A 370 13.82 30.46 -7.81
CA THR A 370 13.61 29.00 -7.79
C THR A 370 14.29 28.36 -9.01
N PRO A 371 14.68 27.07 -8.93
CA PRO A 371 15.23 26.34 -10.07
C PRO A 371 14.36 26.51 -11.32
N GLU A 372 14.97 26.80 -12.44
CA GLU A 372 14.34 26.77 -13.76
C GLU A 372 14.54 25.40 -14.39
N VAL A 373 13.53 24.93 -15.09
CA VAL A 373 13.59 23.71 -15.90
C VAL A 373 13.82 24.12 -17.36
N ILE A 374 14.87 23.57 -17.96
CA ILE A 374 15.20 23.72 -19.37
C ILE A 374 15.00 22.36 -20.04
N PHE A 375 14.07 22.29 -20.99
CA PHE A 375 13.72 21.10 -21.75
C PHE A 375 14.31 21.17 -23.16
N ASN A 376 15.25 20.31 -23.51
CA ASN A 376 15.89 20.30 -24.85
C ASN A 376 16.41 21.69 -25.30
N GLY A 377 16.86 22.52 -24.34
CA GLY A 377 17.32 23.90 -24.59
C GLY A 377 16.23 24.97 -24.53
N TYR A 378 14.97 24.59 -24.38
CA TYR A 378 13.84 25.50 -24.20
C TYR A 378 13.56 25.75 -22.71
N SER A 379 13.40 27.02 -22.31
CA SER A 379 12.96 27.37 -20.95
C SER A 379 11.51 26.92 -20.73
N ALA A 380 11.34 25.86 -19.95
CA ALA A 380 10.03 25.24 -19.70
C ALA A 380 9.27 25.91 -18.55
N GLY A 381 9.95 26.65 -17.68
CA GLY A 381 9.36 27.33 -16.52
C GLY A 381 10.12 27.06 -15.23
N LYS A 382 9.63 27.64 -14.13
CA LYS A 382 10.28 27.56 -12.82
C LYS A 382 9.65 26.49 -11.94
N VAL A 383 10.48 25.68 -11.28
CA VAL A 383 10.03 24.73 -10.26
C VAL A 383 9.50 25.52 -9.05
N PRO A 384 8.25 25.33 -8.63
CA PRO A 384 7.73 25.99 -7.46
C PRO A 384 8.44 25.45 -6.21
N ARG A 385 8.83 26.35 -5.31
CA ARG A 385 9.28 25.95 -3.97
C ARG A 385 8.06 25.49 -3.17
N ASN A 386 8.03 24.22 -2.85
CA ASN A 386 7.12 23.66 -1.85
C ASN A 386 7.91 23.48 -0.55
N SER A 387 7.82 24.46 0.35
CA SER A 387 8.23 24.28 1.75
C SER A 387 7.18 23.39 2.43
N ALA A 388 7.61 22.20 2.87
CA ALA A 388 6.72 21.24 3.50
C ALA A 388 7.06 21.13 4.99
N THR A 389 6.17 21.61 5.86
CA THR A 389 6.16 21.33 7.30
C THR A 389 5.65 19.92 7.57
N TRP A 390 6.53 18.95 7.85
CA TRP A 390 6.28 17.61 8.44
C TRP A 390 5.16 16.70 7.85
N HIS A 391 4.32 17.18 6.92
CA HIS A 391 3.02 16.60 6.59
C HIS A 391 2.55 16.84 5.13
N VAL A 392 3.45 17.27 4.24
CA VAL A 392 3.02 17.98 3.01
C VAL A 392 3.88 17.61 1.78
N ASN A 393 3.96 16.33 1.41
CA ASN A 393 4.51 15.88 0.11
C ASN A 393 3.51 16.11 -1.05
N HIS A 394 2.90 17.29 -1.09
CA HIS A 394 1.64 17.47 -1.79
C HIS A 394 1.76 17.70 -3.30
N PHE A 395 2.90 18.12 -3.85
CA PHE A 395 2.85 18.75 -5.17
C PHE A 395 3.51 17.91 -6.28
N ARG A 396 2.69 17.19 -7.06
CA ARG A 396 3.07 16.85 -8.43
C ARG A 396 3.04 18.15 -9.23
N TYR A 397 4.20 18.63 -9.65
CA TYR A 397 4.29 19.74 -10.59
C TYR A 397 4.24 19.21 -12.01
N THR A 398 3.41 19.80 -12.87
CA THR A 398 3.33 19.45 -14.29
C THR A 398 3.58 20.70 -15.11
N LEU A 399 4.59 20.62 -15.97
CA LEU A 399 4.92 21.65 -16.95
C LEU A 399 4.35 21.24 -18.30
N GLU A 400 3.61 22.14 -18.95
CA GLU A 400 3.22 21.96 -20.35
C GLU A 400 4.37 22.42 -21.25
N LEU A 401 4.70 21.60 -22.24
CA LEU A 401 5.81 21.80 -23.16
C LEU A 401 5.30 21.87 -24.60
N PRO A 402 5.99 22.63 -25.48
CA PRO A 402 5.74 22.56 -26.91
C PRO A 402 5.95 21.14 -27.46
N PRO A 403 4.94 20.50 -28.10
CA PRO A 403 5.04 19.11 -28.55
C PRO A 403 6.11 18.84 -29.62
N ASP A 404 6.45 19.87 -30.41
CA ASP A 404 7.47 19.83 -31.47
C ASP A 404 8.90 19.68 -30.92
N LEU A 405 9.11 19.90 -29.62
CA LEU A 405 10.39 19.67 -28.96
C LEU A 405 10.64 18.20 -28.60
N LEU A 406 9.64 17.32 -28.75
CA LEU A 406 9.76 15.90 -28.42
C LEU A 406 10.80 15.19 -29.29
N LYS A 407 11.73 14.49 -28.63
CA LYS A 407 12.74 13.63 -29.27
C LYS A 407 12.68 12.22 -28.67
N LYS A 408 13.36 11.27 -29.30
CA LYS A 408 13.53 9.92 -28.70
C LYS A 408 14.32 9.96 -27.38
N VAL A 409 15.32 10.85 -27.31
CA VAL A 409 16.11 11.14 -26.10
C VAL A 409 15.98 12.62 -25.81
N ASN A 410 15.43 12.95 -24.64
CA ASN A 410 15.15 14.32 -24.21
C ASN A 410 16.07 14.69 -23.04
N THR A 411 16.65 15.89 -23.09
CA THR A 411 17.50 16.43 -22.04
C THR A 411 16.67 17.34 -21.15
N ILE A 412 16.69 17.09 -19.84
CA ILE A 412 16.10 17.98 -18.83
C ILE A 412 17.25 18.59 -18.04
N GLU A 413 17.24 19.90 -17.88
CA GLU A 413 18.23 20.64 -17.12
C GLU A 413 17.54 21.46 -16.03
N PHE A 414 18.00 21.34 -14.78
CA PHE A 414 17.55 22.14 -13.65
C PHE A 414 18.63 23.14 -13.29
N THR A 415 18.32 24.42 -13.33
CA THR A 415 19.24 25.46 -12.85
C THR A 415 19.25 25.48 -11.31
N ASN A 416 20.37 25.85 -10.70
CA ASN A 416 20.47 26.03 -9.25
C ASN A 416 21.12 27.39 -8.91
N PRO A 417 20.47 28.51 -9.26
CA PRO A 417 21.08 29.84 -9.15
C PRO A 417 21.50 30.20 -7.71
N ASN A 418 20.80 29.66 -6.71
CA ASN A 418 21.05 29.94 -5.30
C ASN A 418 22.02 28.95 -4.63
N ARG A 419 22.47 27.91 -5.34
CA ARG A 419 23.26 26.82 -4.76
C ARG A 419 22.57 26.19 -3.54
N GLU A 420 21.26 25.98 -3.67
CA GLU A 420 20.42 25.41 -2.61
C GLU A 420 20.30 23.91 -2.78
N SER A 421 20.10 23.21 -1.66
CA SER A 421 19.79 21.79 -1.68
C SER A 421 18.32 21.55 -1.97
N PHE A 422 18.04 20.67 -2.93
CA PHE A 422 16.68 20.23 -3.27
C PHE A 422 16.71 18.81 -3.83
N LEU A 423 15.56 18.16 -3.84
CA LEU A 423 15.36 16.85 -4.41
C LEU A 423 14.29 16.90 -5.51
N ILE A 424 14.47 16.13 -6.58
CA ILE A 424 13.40 15.77 -7.51
C ILE A 424 13.21 14.26 -7.39
N ARG A 425 12.08 13.85 -6.81
CA ARG A 425 11.79 12.43 -6.57
C ARG A 425 11.51 11.67 -7.85
N ASP A 426 10.57 12.18 -8.65
CA ASP A 426 10.18 11.57 -9.92
C ASP A 426 10.30 12.61 -11.04
N CYS A 427 10.77 12.15 -12.20
CA CYS A 427 10.85 12.94 -13.42
C CYS A 427 10.44 12.07 -14.62
N GLN A 428 9.38 12.44 -15.33
CA GLN A 428 8.84 11.67 -16.45
C GLN A 428 8.14 12.57 -17.48
N LEU A 429 8.26 12.23 -18.77
CA LEU A 429 7.54 12.89 -19.85
C LEU A 429 6.25 12.14 -20.19
N GLU A 430 5.20 12.89 -20.48
CA GLU A 430 3.95 12.43 -21.06
C GLU A 430 3.76 13.12 -22.42
N ALA A 431 3.72 12.34 -23.49
CA ALA A 431 3.35 12.79 -24.82
C ALA A 431 1.95 12.29 -25.14
N ILE A 432 1.02 13.19 -25.45
CA ILE A 432 -0.36 12.85 -25.77
C ILE A 432 -0.51 12.87 -27.28
N ASP A 433 -0.91 11.76 -27.88
CA ASP A 433 -1.08 11.67 -29.33
C ASP A 433 -2.40 12.30 -29.82
N ARG A 434 -2.66 12.22 -31.13
CA ARG A 434 -3.87 12.81 -31.74
C ARG A 434 -5.16 12.11 -31.32
N GLN A 435 -5.07 10.85 -30.91
CA GLN A 435 -6.18 10.02 -30.44
C GLN A 435 -6.44 10.22 -28.93
N GLY A 436 -5.58 10.97 -28.24
CA GLY A 436 -5.68 11.23 -26.82
C GLY A 436 -5.05 10.15 -25.95
N VAL A 437 -4.24 9.25 -26.52
CA VAL A 437 -3.49 8.24 -25.77
C VAL A 437 -2.25 8.89 -25.16
N SER A 438 -1.98 8.61 -23.88
CA SER A 438 -0.80 9.10 -23.17
C SER A 438 0.37 8.12 -23.34
N HIS A 439 1.47 8.60 -23.91
CA HIS A 439 2.73 7.90 -24.08
C HIS A 439 3.75 8.44 -23.07
N PHE A 440 4.25 7.57 -22.19
CA PHE A 440 5.18 7.97 -21.14
C PHE A 440 6.61 7.55 -21.45
N SER A 441 7.57 8.45 -21.18
CA SER A 441 8.98 8.06 -21.16
C SER A 441 9.25 7.05 -20.04
N GLU A 442 10.42 6.42 -20.07
CA GLU A 442 11.00 5.80 -18.88
C GLU A 442 10.97 6.82 -17.73
N LEU A 443 10.62 6.33 -16.54
CA LEU A 443 10.79 7.10 -15.31
C LEU A 443 12.29 7.26 -15.07
N TYR A 444 12.74 8.46 -14.70
CA TYR A 444 14.15 8.62 -14.34
C TYR A 444 14.47 7.72 -13.13
N PRO A 445 15.49 6.84 -13.21
CA PRO A 445 15.63 5.70 -12.29
C PRO A 445 16.25 6.09 -10.93
N MET A 446 16.47 7.37 -10.67
CA MET A 446 17.11 7.82 -9.43
C MET A 446 16.43 9.09 -8.93
N VAL A 447 16.41 9.27 -7.61
CA VAL A 447 16.10 10.58 -7.04
C VAL A 447 17.25 11.53 -7.38
N ILE A 448 16.92 12.71 -7.89
CA ILE A 448 17.91 13.73 -8.24
C ILE A 448 18.12 14.61 -7.02
N SER A 449 19.37 14.75 -6.58
CA SER A 449 19.74 15.58 -5.44
C SER A 449 20.67 16.70 -5.89
N ALA A 450 20.33 17.95 -5.51
CA ALA A 450 21.24 19.08 -5.57
C ALA A 450 21.99 19.19 -4.24
N GLY A 451 23.30 19.01 -4.26
CA GLY A 451 24.14 18.87 -3.08
C GLY A 451 24.23 17.42 -2.61
N ASP A 452 24.69 17.25 -1.37
CA ASP A 452 24.85 15.94 -0.74
C ASP A 452 23.52 15.55 -0.07
N HIS A 453 22.89 14.50 -0.58
CA HIS A 453 21.63 13.98 -0.04
C HIS A 453 21.72 13.57 1.44
N ARG A 454 22.90 13.24 1.96
CA ARG A 454 23.11 12.92 3.39
C ARG A 454 22.96 14.15 4.26
N ASN A 455 23.26 15.34 3.72
CA ASN A 455 22.95 16.61 4.38
C ASN A 455 21.47 16.99 4.24
N ILE A 456 20.79 16.44 3.23
CA ILE A 456 19.33 16.48 3.13
C ILE A 456 18.77 15.40 4.06
N TYR A 457 18.89 15.59 5.38
CA TYR A 457 18.08 14.87 6.36
C TYR A 457 16.63 14.86 5.88
N MET A 458 16.20 13.70 5.47
CA MET A 458 14.81 13.38 5.37
C MET A 458 14.60 12.54 6.61
N ASN A 459 13.91 13.06 7.63
CA ASN A 459 13.52 12.24 8.79
C ASN A 459 12.51 11.15 8.41
N PHE A 460 12.37 10.87 7.11
CA PHE A 460 11.23 10.24 6.50
C PHE A 460 11.73 9.45 5.31
N GLY A 461 11.25 8.21 5.19
CA GLY A 461 11.49 7.42 4.00
C GLY A 461 10.99 8.16 2.76
N LEU A 462 11.87 8.44 1.80
CA LEU A 462 11.39 8.70 0.44
C LEU A 462 10.77 7.41 -0.07
N ILE A 463 9.87 7.49 -1.03
CA ILE A 463 9.31 6.29 -1.64
C ILE A 463 9.53 6.43 -3.13
N HIS A 464 10.50 5.69 -3.66
CA HIS A 464 10.68 5.61 -5.10
C HIS A 464 9.63 4.64 -5.66
N PRO A 465 9.01 4.96 -6.80
CA PRO A 465 8.05 4.06 -7.43
C PRO A 465 8.63 2.66 -7.57
N GLU A 466 9.77 2.50 -8.23
CA GLU A 466 10.36 1.18 -8.53
C GLU A 466 11.10 0.52 -7.35
N TYR A 467 11.58 1.30 -6.38
CA TYR A 467 12.49 0.80 -5.34
C TYR A 467 11.88 0.76 -3.93
N GLY A 468 10.63 1.17 -3.76
CA GLY A 468 9.95 1.15 -2.47
C GLY A 468 10.43 2.25 -1.52
N ILE A 469 10.47 1.99 -0.21
CA ILE A 469 10.90 2.97 0.80
C ILE A 469 12.42 3.12 0.73
N LEU A 470 12.87 4.35 0.58
CA LEU A 470 14.24 4.80 0.68
C LEU A 470 14.38 5.42 2.07
N HIS A 471 14.80 4.61 3.04
CA HIS A 471 14.97 5.07 4.42
C HIS A 471 16.10 6.10 4.51
N SER A 472 15.77 7.31 4.94
CA SER A 472 16.71 8.19 5.62
C SER A 472 16.14 8.48 7.02
N SER A 473 16.96 8.30 8.05
CA SER A 473 16.71 8.72 9.43
C SER A 473 17.97 9.42 9.95
N LEU A 474 17.93 9.95 11.17
CA LEU A 474 19.10 10.49 11.87
C LEU A 474 20.26 9.48 11.99
N GLU A 475 19.98 8.17 11.83
CA GLU A 475 20.95 7.09 12.01
C GLU A 475 21.23 6.29 10.72
N TYR A 476 20.37 6.39 9.70
CA TYR A 476 20.50 5.64 8.43
C TYR A 476 20.36 6.59 7.24
N ASN A 477 21.34 6.61 6.33
CA ASN A 477 21.24 7.39 5.09
C ASN A 477 20.45 6.62 4.04
N ALA A 478 19.75 7.34 3.15
CA ALA A 478 19.19 6.72 1.95
C ALA A 478 20.31 6.04 1.15
N PRO A 479 20.10 4.84 0.59
CA PRO A 479 21.17 4.14 -0.12
C PRO A 479 21.69 4.96 -1.31
N ASP A 480 23.01 5.05 -1.46
CA ASP A 480 23.66 5.78 -2.56
C ASP A 480 23.24 5.22 -3.95
N GLU A 481 22.71 4.00 -4.00
CA GLU A 481 22.34 3.26 -5.21
C GLU A 481 21.11 3.84 -5.94
N ILE A 482 20.34 4.70 -5.29
CA ILE A 482 19.03 5.19 -5.75
C ILE A 482 18.93 6.72 -5.76
N ILE A 483 19.95 7.42 -5.26
CA ILE A 483 20.04 8.88 -5.29
C ILE A 483 21.27 9.28 -6.09
N ARG A 484 21.08 10.20 -7.03
CA ARG A 484 22.18 10.82 -7.76
C ARG A 484 22.40 12.24 -7.26
N ASP A 485 23.51 12.43 -6.56
CA ASP A 485 23.96 13.76 -6.15
C ASP A 485 24.60 14.51 -7.32
N PHE A 486 24.31 15.81 -7.36
CA PHE A 486 24.93 16.77 -8.24
C PHE A 486 25.51 17.93 -7.42
N PRO A 487 26.64 18.52 -7.85
CA PRO A 487 27.18 19.71 -7.19
C PRO A 487 26.17 20.86 -7.16
N LEU A 488 26.23 21.70 -6.12
CA LEU A 488 25.32 22.85 -5.97
C LEU A 488 25.54 23.91 -7.06
N GLU A 489 26.76 24.00 -7.60
CA GLU A 489 27.21 25.03 -8.52
C GLU A 489 26.88 24.74 -9.98
N ALA A 490 26.48 23.51 -10.32
CA ALA A 490 26.26 23.09 -11.69
C ALA A 490 24.76 22.95 -12.00
N PRO A 491 24.32 23.28 -13.22
CA PRO A 491 23.00 22.87 -13.65
C PRO A 491 22.94 21.33 -13.69
N ILE A 492 21.84 20.79 -13.18
CA ILE A 492 21.64 19.35 -13.09
C ILE A 492 21.02 18.87 -14.40
N LYS A 493 21.74 18.03 -15.14
CA LYS A 493 21.28 17.51 -16.44
C LYS A 493 20.97 16.03 -16.36
N ILE A 494 19.78 15.66 -16.79
CA ILE A 494 19.33 14.26 -16.91
C ILE A 494 18.80 13.99 -18.32
N GLN A 495 18.66 12.70 -18.66
CA GLN A 495 18.06 12.27 -19.92
C GLN A 495 16.84 11.38 -19.66
N LEU A 496 15.77 11.64 -20.39
CA LEU A 496 14.57 10.83 -20.44
C LEU A 496 14.42 10.21 -21.83
N LYS A 497 14.08 8.92 -21.88
CA LYS A 497 14.02 8.14 -23.12
C LYS A 497 12.66 7.46 -23.25
N TYR A 498 12.19 7.35 -24.48
CA TYR A 498 11.08 6.45 -24.82
C TYR A 498 11.64 5.12 -25.32
N GLN A 499 10.90 4.03 -25.07
CA GLN A 499 11.26 2.70 -25.55
C GLN A 499 11.22 2.62 -27.09
#